data_AF-A0A118LFX5-F1
#
_entry.id   AF-A0A118LFX5-F1
#
_cell.length_a   1.000
_cell.length_b   1.000
_cell.length_c   1.000
_cell.angle_alpha   90.00
_cell.angle_beta   90.00
_cell.angle_gamma   90.00
#
_symmetry.space_group_name_H-M   'P 1'
#
loop_
_entity.id
_entity.type
_entity.pdbx_description
1 polymer ?
#
loop_
_entity_poly.entity_id
_entity_poly.type
_entity_poly.pdbx_seq_one_letter_code
_entity_poly.pdbx_strand_id
1 'polypeptide(L)'
;MKFVSRDGEDASFEDVRHRARHYRPHPLHSQEMVWKQTNCYVDMWLEVLRWWGLNPYAALPFTIALDFEGDQFTFFKFPHDELERLYGIVVQEHSIYEPLDQHIETQVARGHLMIVEVDAWFLPDTRGSSYRTQHTKTTIGIDSIDRAHRQIGYFHNSGYYVAEDFDYNGLVGGCSPMPLPPYVECAKRRFAPLDERALCETSLALLQRHLRRLPVVNPVAAFRRQLQIDARSLADSPLERFHAYSFNSVRQLGANFELFGHYARWLQASGCVGPFVEIRAACDRIASEAMVLEFRLARACARGKEERGDATLEAIEAAYADLIECARQITAPLQHAVPVRIDAAPVPSMR
;
A
#
# COMPACT_ATOMS: atom_id res chain seq x y z
N MET A 1 12.33 -20.98 25.65
CA MET A 1 12.72 -19.63 25.17
C MET A 1 12.93 -19.77 23.67
N LYS A 2 12.28 -19.01 22.79
CA LYS A 2 12.18 -17.56 22.84
C LYS A 2 10.88 -17.08 22.19
N PHE A 3 10.06 -16.38 22.94
CA PHE A 3 9.31 -15.26 22.38
C PHE A 3 10.31 -14.33 21.69
N VAL A 4 9.99 -13.90 20.48
CA VAL A 4 10.80 -12.93 19.76
C VAL A 4 9.89 -11.81 19.27
N SER A 5 10.24 -10.59 19.64
CA SER A 5 9.68 -9.37 19.10
C SER A 5 10.80 -8.47 18.60
N ARG A 6 10.54 -7.78 17.50
CA ARG A 6 11.50 -6.92 16.81
C ARG A 6 12.00 -5.77 17.66
N ASP A 7 11.12 -5.12 18.43
CA ASP A 7 11.44 -3.83 19.04
C ASP A 7 12.14 -3.97 20.40
N GLY A 8 12.26 -5.19 20.94
CA GLY A 8 12.82 -5.41 22.28
C GLY A 8 12.05 -4.73 23.41
N GLU A 9 11.00 -3.96 23.08
CA GLU A 9 10.06 -3.31 24.00
C GLU A 9 9.08 -4.31 24.61
N ASP A 10 8.70 -5.33 23.85
CA ASP A 10 7.88 -6.43 24.38
C ASP A 10 8.77 -7.38 25.19
N ALA A 11 8.41 -7.58 26.45
CA ALA A 11 9.02 -8.61 27.29
C ALA A 11 8.27 -9.94 27.19
N SER A 12 7.03 -9.91 26.69
CA SER A 12 6.11 -11.04 26.62
C SER A 12 5.09 -10.91 25.48
N PHE A 13 4.42 -12.01 25.16
CA PHE A 13 3.32 -11.98 24.19
C PHE A 13 2.08 -11.21 24.71
N GLU A 14 1.97 -10.96 26.01
CA GLU A 14 0.90 -10.10 26.55
C GLU A 14 1.09 -8.65 26.12
N ASP A 15 2.34 -8.19 25.98
CA ASP A 15 2.65 -6.85 25.46
C ASP A 15 2.21 -6.72 23.99
N VAL A 16 2.43 -7.78 23.19
CA VAL A 16 1.95 -7.89 21.80
C VAL A 16 0.43 -7.80 21.73
N ARG A 17 -0.30 -8.51 22.60
CA ARG A 17 -1.77 -8.42 22.68
C ARG A 17 -2.23 -7.03 23.11
N HIS A 18 -1.58 -6.44 24.09
CA HIS A 18 -1.89 -5.09 24.56
C HIS A 18 -1.69 -4.07 23.43
N ARG A 19 -0.59 -4.18 22.66
CA ARG A 19 -0.35 -3.40 21.45
C ARG A 19 -1.47 -3.58 20.43
N ALA A 20 -1.82 -4.81 20.08
CA ALA A 20 -2.88 -5.09 19.10
C ALA A 20 -4.22 -4.45 19.48
N ARG A 21 -4.58 -4.49 20.77
CA ARG A 21 -5.82 -3.87 21.29
C ARG A 21 -5.85 -2.34 21.20
N HIS A 22 -4.69 -1.70 21.32
CA HIS A 22 -4.57 -0.23 21.32
C HIS A 22 -3.97 0.31 20.03
N TYR A 23 -3.85 -0.53 19.00
CA TYR A 23 -3.29 -0.13 17.72
C TYR A 23 -4.14 0.98 17.09
N ARG A 24 -3.46 2.02 16.60
CA ARG A 24 -4.09 3.13 15.89
C ARG A 24 -3.67 3.05 14.43
N PRO A 25 -4.62 2.75 13.52
CA PRO A 25 -4.35 2.73 12.10
C PRO A 25 -3.74 4.05 11.61
N HIS A 26 -2.92 3.96 10.56
CA HIS A 26 -2.43 5.11 9.84
C HIS A 26 -3.60 5.97 9.31
N PRO A 27 -3.47 7.32 9.23
CA PRO A 27 -4.54 8.18 8.71
C PRO A 27 -5.02 7.84 7.28
N LEU A 28 -4.18 7.17 6.48
CA LEU A 28 -4.57 6.62 5.16
C LEU A 28 -5.53 5.42 5.24
N HIS A 29 -5.88 4.96 6.44
CA HIS A 29 -6.94 3.99 6.71
C HIS A 29 -8.04 4.58 7.59
N SER A 30 -8.12 5.91 7.66
CA SER A 30 -9.18 6.58 8.42
C SER A 30 -10.55 6.35 7.78
N GLN A 31 -11.61 6.60 8.56
CA GLN A 31 -12.99 6.50 8.07
C GLN A 31 -13.35 7.59 7.05
N GLU A 32 -12.49 8.62 6.90
CA GLU A 32 -12.67 9.70 5.93
C GLU A 32 -12.20 9.31 4.51
N MET A 33 -11.43 8.23 4.38
CA MET A 33 -11.02 7.68 3.09
C MET A 33 -12.25 7.16 2.33
N VAL A 34 -12.32 7.49 1.04
CA VAL A 34 -13.28 6.90 0.10
C VAL A 34 -13.05 5.39 0.05
N TRP A 35 -11.80 4.97 -0.16
CA TRP A 35 -11.37 3.58 -0.20
C TRP A 35 -10.67 3.18 1.10
N LYS A 36 -11.45 2.73 2.09
CA LYS A 36 -10.97 2.38 3.45
C LYS A 36 -9.77 1.42 3.50
N GLN A 37 -9.69 0.52 2.52
CA GLN A 37 -8.61 -0.44 2.31
C GLN A 37 -8.34 -0.49 0.83
N THR A 38 -7.05 -0.47 0.47
CA THR A 38 -6.60 -0.43 -0.92
C THR A 38 -6.35 -1.86 -1.40
N ASN A 39 -5.17 -2.39 -1.12
CA ASN A 39 -4.83 -3.81 -1.21
C ASN A 39 -3.96 -4.23 -0.03
N CYS A 40 -3.95 -5.53 0.27
CA CYS A 40 -3.30 -6.04 1.48
C CYS A 40 -1.80 -5.75 1.56
N TYR A 41 -1.10 -5.65 0.41
CA TYR A 41 0.33 -5.39 0.39
C TYR A 41 0.65 -3.92 0.72
N VAL A 42 -0.04 -2.98 0.06
CA VAL A 42 0.15 -1.54 0.29
C VAL A 42 -0.32 -1.15 1.68
N ASP A 43 -1.50 -1.59 2.08
CA ASP A 43 -2.07 -1.28 3.40
C ASP A 43 -1.14 -1.78 4.53
N MET A 44 -0.63 -3.02 4.42
CA MET A 44 0.36 -3.56 5.37
C MET A 44 1.62 -2.69 5.42
N TRP A 45 2.16 -2.29 4.27
CA TRP A 45 3.35 -1.43 4.24
C TRP A 45 3.11 -0.04 4.81
N LEU A 46 1.92 0.55 4.62
CA LEU A 46 1.57 1.84 5.23
C LEU A 46 1.67 1.75 6.77
N GLU A 47 1.12 0.68 7.34
CA GLU A 47 1.18 0.43 8.78
C GLU A 47 2.60 0.12 9.26
N VAL A 48 3.34 -0.72 8.53
CA VAL A 48 4.73 -1.09 8.86
C VAL A 48 5.67 0.13 8.80
N LEU A 49 5.58 0.96 7.76
CA LEU A 49 6.41 2.16 7.65
C LEU A 49 6.12 3.12 8.80
N ARG A 50 4.83 3.33 9.11
CA ARG A 50 4.42 4.15 10.26
C ARG A 50 4.94 3.57 11.58
N TRP A 51 4.83 2.26 11.75
CA TRP A 51 5.34 1.53 12.92
C TRP A 51 6.85 1.74 13.09
N TRP A 52 7.61 1.76 12.00
CA TRP A 52 9.05 2.02 12.04
C TRP A 52 9.42 3.50 12.16
N GLY A 53 8.45 4.40 12.38
CA GLY A 53 8.69 5.84 12.46
C GLY A 53 9.06 6.48 11.13
N LEU A 54 8.79 5.79 10.01
CA LEU A 54 9.05 6.26 8.66
C LEU A 54 7.78 6.90 8.09
N ASN A 55 7.96 7.89 7.22
CA ASN A 55 6.85 8.60 6.58
C ASN A 55 6.34 7.80 5.37
N PRO A 56 5.13 7.18 5.41
CA PRO A 56 4.69 6.34 4.30
C PRO A 56 4.37 7.13 3.02
N TYR A 57 4.01 8.41 3.13
CA TYR A 57 3.61 9.24 2.00
C TYR A 57 4.74 9.40 0.99
N ALA A 58 6.00 9.52 1.43
CA ALA A 58 7.13 9.73 0.54
C ALA A 58 7.39 8.57 -0.44
N ALA A 59 6.83 7.39 -0.18
CA ALA A 59 6.97 6.21 -1.03
C ALA A 59 5.74 5.95 -1.92
N LEU A 60 4.80 6.89 -2.03
CA LEU A 60 3.62 6.76 -2.90
C LEU A 60 3.75 7.24 -4.36
N PRO A 61 4.87 7.79 -4.90
CA PRO A 61 4.86 8.36 -6.26
C PRO A 61 4.58 7.32 -7.35
N PHE A 62 4.82 6.03 -7.10
CA PHE A 62 4.53 4.94 -8.06
C PHE A 62 3.05 4.85 -8.44
N THR A 63 2.15 5.34 -7.59
CA THR A 63 0.70 5.29 -7.83
C THR A 63 0.29 6.06 -9.09
N ILE A 64 1.06 7.05 -9.56
CA ILE A 64 0.71 7.75 -10.81
C ILE A 64 0.82 6.85 -12.06
N ALA A 65 1.58 5.75 -11.97
CA ALA A 65 1.91 4.89 -13.10
C ALA A 65 1.00 3.65 -13.22
N LEU A 66 -0.17 3.64 -12.56
CA LEU A 66 -1.14 2.55 -12.68
C LEU A 66 -1.49 2.31 -14.16
N ASP A 67 -1.38 1.06 -14.62
CA ASP A 67 -1.68 0.65 -16.00
C ASP A 67 -2.86 -0.33 -16.04
N PHE A 68 -3.50 -0.43 -17.21
CA PHE A 68 -4.53 -1.42 -17.51
C PHE A 68 -3.98 -2.45 -18.50
N GLU A 69 -3.83 -3.70 -18.06
CA GLU A 69 -3.12 -4.78 -18.78
C GLU A 69 -4.01 -5.57 -19.76
N GLY A 70 -5.25 -5.12 -19.97
CA GLY A 70 -6.20 -5.70 -20.91
C GLY A 70 -7.38 -6.41 -20.23
N ASP A 71 -7.18 -6.95 -19.03
CA ASP A 71 -8.23 -7.61 -18.23
C ASP A 71 -8.33 -7.03 -16.80
N GLN A 72 -7.25 -6.46 -16.28
CA GLN A 72 -7.18 -5.84 -14.96
C GLN A 72 -6.24 -4.64 -14.93
N PHE A 73 -6.35 -3.81 -13.89
CA PHE A 73 -5.28 -2.87 -13.59
C PHE A 73 -4.10 -3.60 -12.94
N THR A 74 -2.89 -3.06 -13.12
CA THR A 74 -1.70 -3.52 -12.41
C THR A 74 -1.95 -3.53 -10.90
N PHE A 75 -1.58 -4.61 -10.23
CA PHE A 75 -1.67 -4.70 -8.78
C PHE A 75 -0.57 -3.84 -8.14
N PHE A 76 -0.91 -2.60 -7.81
CA PHE A 76 0.05 -1.60 -7.37
C PHE A 76 0.65 -1.98 -6.01
N LYS A 77 1.98 -2.00 -5.94
CA LYS A 77 2.77 -2.33 -4.76
C LYS A 77 3.91 -1.33 -4.62
N PHE A 78 4.36 -1.09 -3.38
CA PHE A 78 5.60 -0.36 -3.13
C PHE A 78 6.77 -1.03 -3.87
N PRO A 79 7.46 -0.34 -4.79
CA PRO A 79 8.63 -0.89 -5.44
C PRO A 79 9.76 -1.10 -4.42
N HIS A 80 10.35 -2.30 -4.40
CA HIS A 80 11.40 -2.65 -3.43
C HIS A 80 12.62 -1.73 -3.55
N ASP A 81 12.99 -1.31 -4.76
CA ASP A 81 14.10 -0.38 -4.97
C ASP A 81 13.82 1.01 -4.41
N GLU A 82 12.55 1.41 -4.31
CA GLU A 82 12.14 2.69 -3.73
C GLU A 82 12.11 2.63 -2.20
N LEU A 83 11.65 1.52 -1.61
CA LEU A 83 11.77 1.28 -0.17
C LEU A 83 13.23 1.29 0.29
N GLU A 84 14.13 0.73 -0.51
CA GLU A 84 15.56 0.77 -0.23
C GLU A 84 16.13 2.19 -0.33
N ARG A 85 15.84 2.91 -1.41
CA ARG A 85 16.36 4.28 -1.63
C ARG A 85 15.87 5.28 -0.59
N LEU A 86 14.60 5.19 -0.19
CA LEU A 86 13.99 6.16 0.73
C LEU A 86 14.29 5.83 2.18
N TYR A 87 14.29 4.54 2.54
CA TYR A 87 14.27 4.12 3.94
C TYR A 87 15.36 3.11 4.32
N GLY A 88 16.22 2.71 3.37
CA GLY A 88 17.22 1.68 3.60
C GLY A 88 16.64 0.28 3.83
N ILE A 89 15.40 0.03 3.40
CA ILE A 89 14.71 -1.25 3.57
C ILE A 89 14.96 -2.12 2.34
N VAL A 90 15.68 -3.22 2.53
CA VAL A 90 15.91 -4.23 1.49
C VAL A 90 14.88 -5.34 1.67
N VAL A 91 14.03 -5.53 0.66
CA VAL A 91 13.05 -6.62 0.59
C VAL A 91 13.61 -7.74 -0.29
N GLN A 92 13.59 -8.98 0.21
CA GLN A 92 14.11 -10.14 -0.52
C GLN A 92 13.16 -11.31 -0.40
N GLU A 93 12.80 -11.90 -1.54
CA GLU A 93 12.13 -13.19 -1.58
C GLU A 93 13.03 -14.27 -0.96
N HIS A 94 12.44 -15.13 -0.13
CA HIS A 94 13.12 -16.26 0.49
C HIS A 94 12.54 -17.57 -0.06
N SER A 95 13.39 -18.43 -0.61
CA SER A 95 13.03 -19.82 -0.87
C SER A 95 13.00 -20.59 0.46
N ILE A 96 11.85 -21.23 0.76
CA ILE A 96 11.60 -21.93 2.02
C ILE A 96 11.81 -23.43 1.84
N TYR A 97 12.62 -24.03 2.71
CA TYR A 97 12.89 -25.48 2.73
C TYR A 97 12.69 -26.12 4.11
N GLU A 98 12.57 -25.31 5.16
CA GLU A 98 12.25 -25.72 6.54
C GLU A 98 10.78 -25.39 6.86
N PRO A 99 10.22 -25.87 7.99
CA PRO A 99 8.93 -25.40 8.49
C PRO A 99 8.85 -23.86 8.54
N LEU A 100 7.72 -23.31 8.08
CA LEU A 100 7.55 -21.86 7.91
C LEU A 100 7.71 -21.11 9.24
N ASP A 101 7.15 -21.61 10.34
CA ASP A 101 7.25 -21.00 11.67
C ASP A 101 8.69 -20.91 12.18
N GLN A 102 9.52 -21.93 11.92
CA GLN A 102 10.94 -21.92 12.23
C GLN A 102 11.71 -20.88 11.42
N HIS A 103 11.38 -20.74 10.14
CA HIS A 103 11.97 -19.69 9.30
C HIS A 103 11.56 -18.29 9.76
N ILE A 104 10.28 -18.09 10.10
CA ILE A 104 9.77 -16.83 10.63
C ILE A 104 10.51 -16.46 11.92
N GLU A 105 10.54 -17.37 12.90
CA GLU A 105 11.25 -17.17 14.18
C GLU A 105 12.72 -16.78 13.95
N THR A 106 13.39 -17.47 13.03
CA THR A 106 14.80 -17.21 12.71
C THR A 106 15.05 -15.80 12.19
N GLN A 107 14.15 -15.27 11.34
CA GLN A 107 14.32 -13.94 10.75
C GLN A 107 13.81 -12.82 11.66
N VAL A 108 12.70 -13.05 12.36
CA VAL A 108 12.20 -12.11 13.38
C VAL A 108 13.23 -11.93 14.49
N ALA A 109 13.97 -12.98 14.86
CA ALA A 109 15.08 -12.92 15.83
C ALA A 109 16.26 -12.06 15.37
N ARG A 110 16.34 -11.75 14.08
CA ARG A 110 17.32 -10.82 13.49
C ARG A 110 16.75 -9.40 13.32
N GLY A 111 15.56 -9.14 13.88
CA GLY A 111 14.87 -7.86 13.77
C GLY A 111 14.27 -7.60 12.39
N HIS A 112 14.04 -8.65 11.58
CA HIS A 112 13.42 -8.53 10.27
C HIS A 112 11.90 -8.66 10.37
N LEU A 113 11.19 -8.15 9.37
CA LEU A 113 9.77 -8.40 9.20
C LEU A 113 9.59 -9.48 8.12
N MET A 114 8.79 -10.49 8.43
CA MET A 114 8.49 -11.57 7.50
C MET A 114 7.17 -11.30 6.82
N ILE A 115 7.19 -11.15 5.51
CA ILE A 115 6.00 -10.88 4.70
C ILE A 115 5.61 -12.20 4.05
N VAL A 116 4.44 -12.72 4.40
CA VAL A 116 4.04 -14.08 4.01
C VAL A 116 2.67 -14.03 3.37
N GLU A 117 2.54 -14.72 2.23
CA GLU A 117 1.23 -15.00 1.65
C GLU A 117 0.57 -16.15 2.42
N VAL A 118 -0.61 -15.87 2.98
CA VAL A 118 -1.35 -16.77 3.85
C VAL A 118 -2.80 -16.92 3.37
N ASP A 119 -3.49 -17.88 3.97
CA ASP A 119 -4.91 -18.08 3.77
C ASP A 119 -5.74 -17.33 4.82
N ALA A 120 -6.55 -16.39 4.35
CA ALA A 120 -7.39 -15.54 5.18
C ALA A 120 -8.50 -16.30 5.94
N TRP A 121 -8.74 -17.58 5.63
CA TRP A 121 -9.57 -18.45 6.46
C TRP A 121 -9.12 -18.48 7.93
N PHE A 122 -7.81 -18.36 8.16
CA PHE A 122 -7.17 -18.41 9.47
C PHE A 122 -6.80 -17.04 10.05
N LEU A 123 -7.34 -15.95 9.51
CA LEU A 123 -7.05 -14.59 9.97
C LEU A 123 -8.23 -14.01 10.78
N PRO A 124 -8.16 -13.96 12.12
CA PRO A 124 -9.28 -13.46 12.94
C PRO A 124 -9.75 -12.05 12.62
N ASP A 125 -8.86 -11.21 12.08
CA ASP A 125 -9.14 -9.82 11.71
C ASP A 125 -10.05 -9.69 10.48
N THR A 126 -10.19 -10.73 9.67
CA THR A 126 -11.14 -10.78 8.54
C THR A 126 -12.50 -11.35 8.94
N ARG A 127 -12.83 -11.31 10.24
CA ARG A 127 -14.16 -11.71 10.74
C ARG A 127 -15.25 -10.87 10.08
N GLY A 128 -16.25 -11.58 9.53
CA GLY A 128 -17.33 -10.97 8.75
C GLY A 128 -17.08 -10.97 7.24
N SER A 129 -15.89 -11.39 6.79
CA SER A 129 -15.59 -11.65 5.38
C SER A 129 -15.05 -13.07 5.17
N SER A 130 -13.75 -13.31 5.33
CA SER A 130 -13.12 -14.60 5.00
C SER A 130 -12.84 -15.50 6.19
N TYR A 131 -12.66 -14.96 7.40
CA TYR A 131 -12.35 -15.75 8.59
C TYR A 131 -13.37 -16.87 8.80
N ARG A 132 -12.90 -18.12 8.74
CA ARG A 132 -13.71 -19.35 8.86
C ARG A 132 -14.91 -19.43 7.91
N THR A 133 -14.87 -18.70 6.80
CA THR A 133 -15.99 -18.58 5.84
C THR A 133 -15.56 -18.90 4.41
N GLN A 134 -14.39 -18.44 3.96
CA GLN A 134 -13.85 -18.78 2.64
C GLN A 134 -12.33 -18.73 2.60
N HIS A 135 -11.72 -19.60 1.80
CA HIS A 135 -10.28 -19.60 1.56
C HIS A 135 -9.93 -18.48 0.59
N THR A 136 -9.05 -17.57 0.99
CA THR A 136 -8.65 -16.43 0.16
C THR A 136 -7.21 -16.05 0.45
N LYS A 137 -6.42 -15.96 -0.60
CA LYS A 137 -5.01 -15.57 -0.52
C LYS A 137 -4.89 -14.09 -0.11
N THR A 138 -4.06 -13.82 0.89
CA THR A 138 -3.69 -12.45 1.28
C THR A 138 -2.25 -12.42 1.80
N THR A 139 -1.70 -11.22 2.04
CA THR A 139 -0.33 -11.03 2.55
C THR A 139 -0.38 -10.42 3.94
N ILE A 140 0.42 -10.94 4.87
CA ILE A 140 0.61 -10.38 6.22
C ILE A 140 2.08 -10.10 6.50
N GLY A 141 2.36 -9.11 7.34
CA GLY A 141 3.70 -8.76 7.81
C GLY A 141 3.89 -9.16 9.26
N ILE A 142 4.64 -10.22 9.51
CA ILE A 142 4.86 -10.79 10.84
C ILE A 142 6.10 -10.16 11.49
N ASP A 143 5.93 -9.60 12.68
CA ASP A 143 6.98 -8.96 13.47
C ASP A 143 7.25 -9.65 14.83
N SER A 144 6.39 -10.59 15.23
CA SER A 144 6.50 -11.32 16.50
C SER A 144 5.93 -12.73 16.41
N ILE A 145 6.58 -13.67 17.08
CA ILE A 145 6.17 -15.08 17.11
C ILE A 145 6.57 -15.73 18.45
N ASP A 146 5.69 -16.59 18.97
CA ASP A 146 5.97 -17.53 20.04
C ASP A 146 5.52 -18.93 19.60
N ARG A 147 6.47 -19.74 19.15
CA ARG A 147 6.20 -21.10 18.66
C ARG A 147 5.77 -22.05 19.78
N ALA A 148 6.27 -21.84 21.00
CA ALA A 148 5.97 -22.73 22.14
C ALA A 148 4.50 -22.60 22.57
N HIS A 149 3.97 -21.38 22.50
CA HIS A 149 2.58 -21.08 22.83
C HIS A 149 1.68 -20.93 21.60
N ARG A 150 2.21 -21.13 20.38
CA ARG A 150 1.49 -21.04 19.10
C ARG A 150 0.82 -19.69 18.90
N GLN A 151 1.61 -18.62 18.93
CA GLN A 151 1.11 -17.26 18.81
C GLN A 151 1.92 -16.47 17.80
N ILE A 152 1.26 -15.59 17.06
CA ILE A 152 1.90 -14.74 16.05
C ILE A 152 1.25 -13.35 16.05
N GLY A 153 2.08 -12.31 16.06
CA GLY A 153 1.65 -10.92 15.89
C GLY A 153 2.00 -10.44 14.49
N TYR A 154 1.06 -9.76 13.82
CA TYR A 154 1.19 -9.43 12.41
C TYR A 154 0.43 -8.16 12.02
N PHE A 155 0.95 -7.47 11.02
CA PHE A 155 0.29 -6.42 10.26
C PHE A 155 -0.53 -7.04 9.14
N HIS A 156 -1.77 -6.59 8.97
CA HIS A 156 -2.61 -6.95 7.83
C HIS A 156 -3.58 -5.81 7.55
N ASN A 157 -3.74 -5.44 6.28
CA ASN A 157 -4.58 -4.30 5.89
C ASN A 157 -4.31 -3.07 6.77
N SER A 158 -5.33 -2.58 7.48
CA SER A 158 -5.32 -1.35 8.25
C SER A 158 -4.87 -1.49 9.70
N GLY A 159 -4.24 -2.60 10.11
CA GLY A 159 -4.03 -2.84 11.54
C GLY A 159 -2.96 -3.85 11.91
N TYR A 160 -2.82 -4.00 13.23
CA TYR A 160 -1.96 -4.97 13.88
C TYR A 160 -2.78 -5.95 14.71
N TYR A 161 -2.56 -7.24 14.53
CA TYR A 161 -3.41 -8.30 15.01
C TYR A 161 -2.60 -9.47 15.57
N VAL A 162 -3.32 -10.38 16.22
CA VAL A 162 -2.77 -11.58 16.83
C VAL A 162 -3.59 -12.79 16.38
N ALA A 163 -2.90 -13.87 16.03
CA ALA A 163 -3.50 -15.19 15.82
C ALA A 163 -2.87 -16.20 16.78
N GLU A 164 -3.68 -17.13 17.28
CA GLU A 164 -3.31 -18.09 18.32
C GLU A 164 -3.83 -19.49 17.98
N ASP A 165 -3.15 -20.49 18.53
CA ASP A 165 -3.57 -21.90 18.51
C ASP A 165 -3.99 -22.40 17.11
N PHE A 166 -5.29 -22.59 16.89
CA PHE A 166 -5.83 -23.10 15.64
C PHE A 166 -5.51 -22.19 14.46
N ASP A 167 -5.69 -20.88 14.66
CA ASP A 167 -5.47 -19.89 13.61
C ASP A 167 -3.97 -19.78 13.31
N TYR A 168 -3.11 -19.79 14.35
CA TYR A 168 -1.65 -19.90 14.20
C TYR A 168 -1.26 -21.11 13.34
N ASN A 169 -1.76 -22.30 13.67
CA ASN A 169 -1.42 -23.54 12.97
C ASN A 169 -1.83 -23.47 11.49
N GLY A 170 -2.97 -22.85 11.18
CA GLY A 170 -3.39 -22.64 9.81
C GLY A 170 -2.49 -21.70 9.02
N LEU A 171 -2.06 -20.58 9.63
CA LEU A 171 -1.19 -19.60 9.00
C LEU A 171 0.22 -20.13 8.71
N VAL A 172 0.74 -21.02 9.56
CA VAL A 172 2.10 -21.59 9.38
C VAL A 172 2.11 -22.93 8.63
N GLY A 173 0.96 -23.38 8.12
CA GLY A 173 0.84 -24.61 7.31
C GLY A 173 0.75 -25.91 8.10
N GLY A 174 0.44 -25.86 9.40
CA GLY A 174 0.28 -27.03 10.27
C GLY A 174 -1.07 -27.76 10.15
N CYS A 175 -2.11 -27.13 9.60
CA CYS A 175 -3.46 -27.70 9.51
C CYS A 175 -3.75 -28.53 8.25
N SER A 176 -2.95 -28.38 7.18
CA SER A 176 -3.09 -29.17 5.95
C SER A 176 -1.76 -29.14 5.20
N PRO A 177 -1.28 -30.27 4.64
CA PRO A 177 -0.09 -30.27 3.79
C PRO A 177 -0.36 -29.37 2.58
N MET A 178 0.28 -28.19 2.54
CA MET A 178 0.21 -27.34 1.36
C MET A 178 1.01 -28.00 0.23
N PRO A 179 0.44 -28.13 -0.99
CA PRO A 179 1.15 -28.75 -2.11
C PRO A 179 2.45 -28.00 -2.49
N LEU A 180 2.51 -26.69 -2.18
CA LEU A 180 3.64 -25.82 -2.41
C LEU A 180 3.91 -24.96 -1.16
N PRO A 181 5.17 -24.62 -0.85
CA PRO A 181 5.46 -23.63 0.18
C PRO A 181 4.86 -22.28 -0.21
N PRO A 182 4.46 -21.44 0.77
CA PRO A 182 3.92 -20.12 0.48
C PRO A 182 5.00 -19.21 -0.06
N TYR A 183 4.58 -18.15 -0.75
CA TYR A 183 5.47 -17.06 -1.09
C TYR A 183 5.86 -16.29 0.16
N VAL A 184 7.16 -16.00 0.30
CA VAL A 184 7.72 -15.33 1.47
C VAL A 184 8.73 -14.29 1.04
N GLU A 185 8.58 -13.07 1.57
CA GLU A 185 9.60 -12.02 1.52
C GLU A 185 10.12 -11.71 2.93
N CYS A 186 11.31 -11.13 3.00
CA CYS A 186 11.93 -10.67 4.22
C CYS A 186 12.36 -9.22 4.07
N ALA A 187 11.77 -8.32 4.86
CA ALA A 187 12.11 -6.91 4.89
C ALA A 187 13.15 -6.60 5.96
N LYS A 188 14.29 -6.06 5.51
CA LYS A 188 15.51 -5.84 6.32
C LYS A 188 15.86 -4.36 6.32
N ARG A 189 15.88 -3.72 7.50
CA ARG A 189 16.44 -2.35 7.66
C ARG A 189 17.97 -2.44 7.57
N ARG A 190 18.54 -2.21 6.39
CA ARG A 190 19.98 -2.36 6.12
C ARG A 190 20.75 -1.05 6.21
N PHE A 191 20.11 0.07 5.85
CA PHE A 191 20.72 1.38 5.82
C PHE A 191 19.88 2.40 6.60
N ALA A 192 20.48 3.54 6.92
CA ALA A 192 19.73 4.64 7.54
C ALA A 192 18.70 5.20 6.54
N PRO A 193 17.48 5.53 6.98
CA PRO A 193 16.51 6.22 6.15
C PRO A 193 17.02 7.64 5.82
N LEU A 194 16.54 8.20 4.71
CA LEU A 194 16.83 9.59 4.36
C LEU A 194 16.21 10.55 5.39
N ASP A 195 16.89 11.67 5.63
CA ASP A 195 16.30 12.78 6.38
C ASP A 195 15.15 13.44 5.61
N GLU A 196 14.36 14.27 6.27
CA GLU A 196 13.13 14.83 5.71
C GLU A 196 13.33 15.57 4.37
N ARG A 197 14.43 16.32 4.24
CA ARG A 197 14.73 17.07 3.02
C ARG A 197 15.15 16.13 1.89
N ALA A 198 16.13 15.26 2.14
CA ALA A 198 16.60 14.30 1.15
C ALA A 198 15.49 13.31 0.74
N LEU A 199 14.60 12.97 1.67
CA LEU A 199 13.42 12.14 1.44
C LEU A 199 12.45 12.80 0.46
N CYS A 200 12.14 14.09 0.65
CA CYS A 200 11.31 14.86 -0.28
C CYS A 200 11.95 14.96 -1.68
N GLU A 201 13.23 15.34 -1.75
CA GLU A 201 13.96 15.46 -3.01
C GLU A 201 14.03 14.12 -3.76
N THR A 202 14.28 13.02 -3.06
CA THR A 202 14.33 11.67 -3.64
C THR A 202 12.95 11.19 -4.07
N SER A 203 11.92 11.42 -3.26
CA SER A 203 10.54 11.09 -3.61
C SER A 203 10.09 11.82 -4.89
N LEU A 204 10.43 13.10 -5.03
CA LEU A 204 10.14 13.86 -6.24
C LEU A 204 10.91 13.32 -7.45
N ALA A 205 12.17 12.93 -7.29
CA ALA A 205 12.93 12.28 -8.36
C ALA A 205 12.28 10.95 -8.81
N LEU A 206 11.70 10.19 -7.88
CA LEU A 206 10.91 8.99 -8.18
C LEU A 206 9.60 9.33 -8.90
N LEU A 207 8.88 10.37 -8.48
CA LEU A 207 7.71 10.86 -9.22
C LEU A 207 8.06 11.18 -10.68
N GLN A 208 9.14 11.92 -10.91
CA GLN A 208 9.60 12.25 -12.25
C GLN A 208 10.01 11.00 -13.04
N ARG A 209 10.54 9.97 -12.36
CA ARG A 209 10.84 8.67 -12.95
C ARG A 209 9.57 7.96 -13.43
N HIS A 210 8.51 7.95 -12.62
CA HIS A 210 7.22 7.35 -12.95
C HIS A 210 6.49 8.11 -14.05
N LEU A 211 6.50 9.44 -14.02
CA LEU A 211 5.91 10.29 -15.07
C LEU A 211 6.51 10.06 -16.46
N ARG A 212 7.80 9.70 -16.55
CA ARG A 212 8.45 9.32 -17.82
C ARG A 212 8.12 7.91 -18.30
N ARG A 213 7.51 7.08 -17.44
CA ARG A 213 7.17 5.68 -17.68
C ARG A 213 5.66 5.43 -17.62
N LEU A 214 4.86 6.48 -17.72
CA LEU A 214 3.41 6.33 -17.80
C LEU A 214 3.04 5.40 -18.96
N PRO A 215 1.91 4.67 -18.84
CA PRO A 215 1.37 3.88 -19.93
C PRO A 215 1.26 4.69 -21.22
N VAL A 216 1.61 4.07 -22.35
CA VAL A 216 1.53 4.71 -23.67
C VAL A 216 0.07 4.96 -24.07
N VAL A 217 -0.83 4.07 -23.64
CA VAL A 217 -2.27 4.19 -23.83
C VAL A 217 -2.89 4.65 -22.51
N ASN A 218 -3.84 5.60 -22.57
CA ASN A 218 -4.56 6.01 -21.37
C ASN A 218 -5.25 4.78 -20.73
N PRO A 219 -4.89 4.43 -19.48
CA PRO A 219 -5.35 3.20 -18.84
C PRO A 219 -6.86 3.24 -18.53
N VAL A 220 -7.44 4.43 -18.28
CA VAL A 220 -8.89 4.60 -18.08
C VAL A 220 -9.63 4.39 -19.40
N ALA A 221 -9.11 4.91 -20.51
CA ALA A 221 -9.68 4.69 -21.83
C ALA A 221 -9.62 3.21 -22.24
N ALA A 222 -8.52 2.52 -21.89
CA ALA A 222 -8.37 1.08 -22.11
C ALA A 222 -9.37 0.27 -21.29
N PHE A 223 -9.49 0.57 -19.99
CA PHE A 223 -10.48 -0.05 -19.12
C PHE A 223 -11.92 0.20 -19.61
N ARG A 224 -12.23 1.42 -20.05
CA ARG A 224 -13.55 1.75 -20.60
C ARG A 224 -13.90 0.87 -21.79
N ARG A 225 -12.97 0.66 -22.73
CA ARG A 225 -13.19 -0.26 -23.86
C ARG A 225 -13.41 -1.69 -23.39
N GLN A 226 -12.63 -2.16 -22.43
CA GLN A 226 -12.75 -3.52 -21.92
C GLN A 226 -14.08 -3.74 -21.17
N LEU A 227 -14.52 -2.79 -20.36
CA LEU A 227 -15.81 -2.89 -19.66
C LEU A 227 -16.99 -3.01 -20.63
N GLN A 228 -16.95 -2.38 -21.80
CA GLN A 228 -17.99 -2.56 -22.83
C GLN A 228 -18.07 -3.99 -23.34
N ILE A 229 -16.94 -4.68 -23.42
CA ILE A 229 -16.84 -6.09 -23.84
C ILE A 229 -17.34 -6.98 -22.71
N ASP A 230 -16.93 -6.69 -21.48
CA ASP A 230 -17.21 -7.54 -20.31
C ASP A 230 -18.65 -7.39 -19.78
N ALA A 231 -19.30 -6.23 -19.99
CA ALA A 231 -20.55 -5.84 -19.32
C ALA A 231 -21.63 -6.93 -19.35
N ARG A 232 -21.83 -7.59 -20.50
CA ARG A 232 -22.82 -8.66 -20.62
C ARG A 232 -22.40 -9.92 -19.86
N SER A 233 -21.16 -10.36 -20.02
CA SER A 233 -20.66 -11.54 -19.30
C SER A 233 -20.68 -11.30 -17.79
N LEU A 234 -20.41 -10.08 -17.33
CA LEU A 234 -20.43 -9.71 -15.93
C LEU A 234 -21.86 -9.73 -15.38
N ALA A 235 -22.83 -9.21 -16.13
CA ALA A 235 -24.24 -9.23 -15.77
C ALA A 235 -24.81 -10.65 -15.67
N ASP A 236 -24.37 -11.57 -16.52
CA ASP A 236 -24.82 -12.97 -16.53
C ASP A 236 -24.12 -13.85 -15.47
N SER A 237 -23.13 -13.29 -14.75
CA SER A 237 -22.30 -14.04 -13.81
C SER A 237 -22.78 -13.98 -12.35
N PRO A 238 -22.40 -14.97 -11.51
CA PRO A 238 -22.62 -14.91 -10.06
C PRO A 238 -21.94 -13.69 -9.42
N LEU A 239 -22.45 -13.26 -8.27
CA LEU A 239 -21.96 -12.07 -7.56
C LEU A 239 -20.49 -12.21 -7.13
N GLU A 240 -20.03 -13.42 -6.86
CA GLU A 240 -18.64 -13.73 -6.53
C GLU A 240 -17.68 -13.31 -7.65
N ARG A 241 -18.08 -13.48 -8.91
CA ARG A 241 -17.30 -13.01 -10.06
C ARG A 241 -17.24 -11.49 -10.13
N PHE A 242 -18.32 -10.80 -9.75
CA PHE A 242 -18.30 -9.34 -9.63
C PHE A 242 -17.30 -8.89 -8.55
N HIS A 243 -17.24 -9.54 -7.39
CA HIS A 243 -16.29 -9.17 -6.34
C HIS A 243 -14.83 -9.30 -6.82
N ALA A 244 -14.50 -10.40 -7.51
CA ALA A 244 -13.18 -10.58 -8.12
C ALA A 244 -12.89 -9.54 -9.21
N TYR A 245 -13.88 -9.23 -10.07
CA TYR A 245 -13.74 -8.21 -11.10
C TYR A 245 -13.52 -6.82 -10.50
N SER A 246 -14.35 -6.42 -9.53
CA SER A 246 -14.29 -5.10 -8.89
C SER A 246 -12.93 -4.88 -8.22
N PHE A 247 -12.43 -5.89 -7.50
CA PHE A 247 -11.15 -5.83 -6.81
C PHE A 247 -9.98 -5.55 -7.78
N ASN A 248 -9.97 -6.20 -8.94
CA ASN A 248 -8.89 -6.08 -9.94
C ASN A 248 -9.09 -4.93 -10.94
N SER A 249 -10.26 -4.29 -10.94
CA SER A 249 -10.59 -3.19 -11.85
C SER A 249 -10.81 -1.87 -11.11
N VAL A 250 -12.06 -1.49 -10.90
CA VAL A 250 -12.50 -0.19 -10.36
C VAL A 250 -11.93 0.11 -8.97
N ARG A 251 -11.72 -0.92 -8.14
CA ARG A 251 -11.13 -0.76 -6.81
C ARG A 251 -9.65 -0.42 -6.88
N GLN A 252 -8.87 -1.07 -7.76
CA GLN A 252 -7.47 -0.68 -7.98
C GLN A 252 -7.39 0.77 -8.44
N LEU A 253 -8.24 1.14 -9.41
CA LEU A 253 -8.28 2.49 -9.98
C LEU A 253 -8.54 3.57 -8.91
N GLY A 254 -9.65 3.44 -8.18
CA GLY A 254 -10.05 4.45 -7.20
C GLY A 254 -9.09 4.55 -6.03
N ALA A 255 -8.73 3.43 -5.42
CA ALA A 255 -7.87 3.40 -4.24
C ALA A 255 -6.45 3.92 -4.55
N ASN A 256 -5.90 3.58 -5.71
CA ASN A 256 -4.57 4.03 -6.13
C ASN A 256 -4.50 5.56 -6.29
N PHE A 257 -5.46 6.18 -6.97
CA PHE A 257 -5.42 7.63 -7.20
C PHE A 257 -5.83 8.44 -5.95
N GLU A 258 -6.58 7.85 -5.02
CA GLU A 258 -6.77 8.44 -3.70
C GLU A 258 -5.41 8.55 -2.95
N LEU A 259 -4.60 7.48 -2.96
CA LEU A 259 -3.24 7.53 -2.40
C LEU A 259 -2.36 8.57 -3.09
N PHE A 260 -2.45 8.73 -4.41
CA PHE A 260 -1.73 9.80 -5.12
C PHE A 260 -2.17 11.20 -4.69
N GLY A 261 -3.46 11.42 -4.43
CA GLY A 261 -3.97 12.69 -3.89
C GLY A 261 -3.37 13.03 -2.53
N HIS A 262 -3.24 12.03 -1.65
CA HIS A 262 -2.57 12.19 -0.36
C HIS A 262 -1.06 12.42 -0.48
N TYR A 263 -0.41 11.78 -1.44
CA TYR A 263 0.98 12.05 -1.79
C TYR A 263 1.17 13.52 -2.23
N ALA A 264 0.31 14.02 -3.11
CA ALA A 264 0.32 15.40 -3.57
C ALA A 264 0.13 16.39 -2.41
N ARG A 265 -0.78 16.08 -1.47
CA ARG A 265 -0.95 16.86 -0.24
C ARG A 265 0.32 16.90 0.61
N TRP A 266 1.02 15.77 0.75
CA TRP A 266 2.28 15.70 1.48
C TRP A 266 3.39 16.51 0.78
N LEU A 267 3.51 16.43 -0.55
CA LEU A 267 4.47 17.23 -1.31
C LEU A 267 4.24 18.74 -1.13
N GLN A 268 2.98 19.18 -1.19
CA GLN A 268 2.62 20.57 -0.93
C GLN A 268 3.04 21.02 0.48
N ALA A 269 2.75 20.19 1.50
CA ALA A 269 3.15 20.46 2.88
C ALA A 269 4.67 20.46 3.07
N SER A 270 5.40 19.72 2.22
CA SER A 270 6.87 19.66 2.20
C SER A 270 7.52 20.82 1.42
N GLY A 271 6.71 21.79 0.96
CA GLY A 271 7.18 23.02 0.32
C GLY A 271 7.40 22.93 -1.19
N CYS A 272 7.04 21.82 -1.84
CA CYS A 272 7.07 21.73 -3.30
C CYS A 272 6.11 22.74 -3.94
N VAL A 273 6.35 23.09 -5.20
CA VAL A 273 5.54 24.06 -5.96
C VAL A 273 4.90 23.36 -7.15
N GLY A 274 3.60 23.59 -7.35
CA GLY A 274 2.82 23.02 -8.44
C GLY A 274 1.32 23.24 -8.25
N PRO A 275 0.49 22.82 -9.24
CA PRO A 275 -0.97 22.92 -9.21
C PRO A 275 -1.61 21.88 -8.26
N PHE A 276 -1.27 21.92 -6.97
CA PHE A 276 -1.70 20.90 -5.99
C PHE A 276 -3.21 20.89 -5.72
N VAL A 277 -3.89 22.03 -5.90
CA VAL A 277 -5.36 22.10 -5.75
C VAL A 277 -6.03 21.30 -6.86
N GLU A 278 -5.57 21.49 -8.09
CA GLU A 278 -6.06 20.81 -9.29
C GLU A 278 -5.73 19.32 -9.26
N ILE A 279 -4.48 18.96 -8.91
CA ILE A 279 -4.05 17.56 -8.75
C ILE A 279 -4.97 16.83 -7.77
N ARG A 280 -5.19 17.42 -6.59
CA ARG A 280 -6.04 16.79 -5.57
C ARG A 280 -7.49 16.69 -6.02
N ALA A 281 -8.04 17.74 -6.62
CA ALA A 281 -9.41 17.71 -7.13
C ALA A 281 -9.60 16.60 -8.19
N ALA A 282 -8.60 16.40 -9.06
CA ALA A 282 -8.61 15.31 -10.03
C ALA A 282 -8.54 13.92 -9.36
N CYS A 283 -7.66 13.74 -8.37
CA CYS A 283 -7.58 12.50 -7.58
C CYS A 283 -8.90 12.19 -6.84
N ASP A 284 -9.47 13.18 -6.15
CA ASP A 284 -10.74 13.06 -5.43
C ASP A 284 -11.87 12.70 -6.38
N ARG A 285 -11.88 13.29 -7.58
CA ARG A 285 -12.83 12.99 -8.66
C ARG A 285 -12.69 11.53 -9.12
N ILE A 286 -11.48 11.07 -9.43
CA ILE A 286 -11.22 9.69 -9.84
C ILE A 286 -11.68 8.71 -8.76
N ALA A 287 -11.27 8.94 -7.51
CA ALA A 287 -11.60 8.07 -6.38
C ALA A 287 -13.12 7.96 -6.14
N SER A 288 -13.81 9.11 -6.12
CA SER A 288 -15.26 9.17 -5.86
C SER A 288 -16.07 8.57 -7.00
N GLU A 289 -15.72 8.88 -8.25
CA GLU A 289 -16.42 8.34 -9.43
C GLU A 289 -16.17 6.84 -9.60
N ALA A 290 -14.98 6.35 -9.30
CA ALA A 290 -14.72 4.91 -9.25
C ALA A 290 -15.59 4.22 -8.19
N MET A 291 -15.76 4.82 -7.00
CA MET A 291 -16.64 4.28 -5.96
C MET A 291 -18.11 4.24 -6.42
N VAL A 292 -18.57 5.30 -7.09
CA VAL A 292 -19.91 5.33 -7.71
C VAL A 292 -20.07 4.21 -8.74
N LEU A 293 -19.07 3.99 -9.58
CA LEU A 293 -19.08 2.92 -10.58
C LEU A 293 -19.12 1.54 -9.93
N GLU A 294 -18.35 1.30 -8.86
CA GLU A 294 -18.39 0.04 -8.10
C GLU A 294 -19.81 -0.28 -7.61
N PHE A 295 -20.48 0.69 -6.97
CA PHE A 295 -21.85 0.47 -6.49
C PHE A 295 -22.87 0.28 -7.61
N ARG A 296 -22.69 0.96 -8.75
CA ARG A 296 -23.54 0.77 -9.92
C ARG A 296 -23.36 -0.62 -10.52
N LEU A 297 -22.12 -1.07 -10.71
CA LEU A 297 -21.80 -2.41 -11.19
C LEU A 297 -22.35 -3.47 -10.23
N ALA A 298 -22.14 -3.33 -8.92
CA ALA A 298 -22.68 -4.25 -7.92
C ALA A 298 -24.20 -4.40 -8.04
N ARG A 299 -24.91 -3.27 -8.15
CA ARG A 299 -26.37 -3.25 -8.27
C ARG A 299 -26.85 -3.83 -9.61
N ALA A 300 -26.11 -3.59 -10.69
CA ALA A 300 -26.45 -4.09 -12.02
C ALA A 300 -26.26 -5.60 -12.08
N CYS A 301 -25.14 -6.13 -11.58
CA CYS A 301 -24.86 -7.56 -11.47
C CYS A 301 -25.92 -8.26 -10.61
N ALA A 302 -26.27 -7.71 -9.45
CA ALA A 302 -27.31 -8.26 -8.58
C ALA A 302 -28.71 -8.31 -9.25
N ARG A 303 -28.91 -7.58 -10.36
CA ARG A 303 -30.16 -7.53 -11.13
C ARG A 303 -30.05 -8.19 -12.50
N GLY A 304 -28.91 -8.78 -12.85
CA GLY A 304 -28.66 -9.33 -14.18
C GLY A 304 -28.76 -8.27 -15.30
N LYS A 305 -28.29 -7.04 -15.05
CA LYS A 305 -28.32 -5.93 -16.01
C LYS A 305 -26.91 -5.51 -16.39
N GLU A 306 -26.73 -5.13 -17.66
CA GLU A 306 -25.50 -4.51 -18.12
C GLU A 306 -25.32 -3.12 -17.48
N GLU A 307 -24.12 -2.84 -17.01
CA GLU A 307 -23.64 -1.52 -16.62
C GLU A 307 -22.30 -1.31 -17.30
N ARG A 308 -22.19 -0.19 -18.01
CA ARG A 308 -21.10 0.10 -18.96
C ARG A 308 -20.24 1.28 -18.53
N GLY A 309 -20.65 2.00 -17.48
CA GLY A 309 -19.88 3.05 -16.86
C GLY A 309 -19.70 4.32 -17.68
N ASP A 310 -20.44 4.51 -18.79
CA ASP A 310 -20.13 5.53 -19.81
C ASP A 310 -19.85 6.93 -19.26
N ALA A 311 -20.80 7.55 -18.56
CA ALA A 311 -20.64 8.90 -18.02
C ALA A 311 -19.60 8.99 -16.90
N THR A 312 -19.48 7.93 -16.09
CA THR A 312 -18.55 7.87 -14.95
C THR A 312 -17.12 7.72 -15.44
N LEU A 313 -16.87 6.82 -16.40
CA LEU A 313 -15.56 6.59 -16.98
C LEU A 313 -15.11 7.76 -17.86
N GLU A 314 -16.03 8.46 -18.54
CA GLU A 314 -15.70 9.71 -19.24
C GLU A 314 -15.19 10.79 -18.27
N ALA A 315 -15.85 10.95 -17.12
CA ALA A 315 -15.41 11.89 -16.09
C ALA A 315 -14.07 11.50 -15.46
N ILE A 316 -13.84 10.21 -15.23
CA ILE A 316 -12.56 9.69 -14.71
C ILE A 316 -11.45 9.89 -15.75
N GLU A 317 -11.72 9.63 -17.02
CA GLU A 317 -10.75 9.76 -18.11
C GLU A 317 -10.29 11.21 -18.28
N ALA A 318 -11.22 12.17 -18.21
CA ALA A 318 -10.91 13.60 -18.22
C ALA A 318 -10.08 14.01 -16.99
N ALA A 319 -10.50 13.59 -15.79
CA ALA A 319 -9.76 13.89 -14.56
C ALA A 319 -8.35 13.28 -14.55
N TYR A 320 -8.18 12.09 -15.13
CA TYR A 320 -6.86 11.47 -15.29
C TYR A 320 -5.97 12.28 -16.23
N ALA A 321 -6.49 12.78 -17.36
CA ALA A 321 -5.73 13.63 -18.27
C ALA A 321 -5.25 14.92 -17.56
N ASP A 322 -6.16 15.62 -16.88
CA ASP A 322 -5.85 16.82 -16.10
C ASP A 322 -4.80 16.54 -15.01
N LEU A 323 -4.94 15.43 -14.29
CA LEU A 323 -4.00 14.98 -13.27
C LEU A 323 -2.58 14.84 -13.84
N ILE A 324 -2.42 14.15 -14.97
CA ILE A 324 -1.10 13.93 -15.57
C ILE A 324 -0.47 15.24 -16.04
N GLU A 325 -1.23 16.12 -16.67
CA GLU A 325 -0.75 17.44 -17.09
C GLU A 325 -0.31 18.31 -15.91
N CYS A 326 -1.08 18.29 -14.83
CA CYS A 326 -0.77 19.03 -13.61
C CYS A 326 0.43 18.44 -12.85
N ALA A 327 0.52 17.12 -12.73
CA ALA A 327 1.60 16.44 -12.01
C ALA A 327 2.97 16.68 -12.65
N ARG A 328 3.04 16.86 -13.98
CA ARG A 328 4.29 17.22 -14.69
C ARG A 328 4.84 18.59 -14.30
N GLN A 329 4.02 19.46 -13.71
CA GLN A 329 4.40 20.80 -13.30
C GLN A 329 4.91 20.86 -11.85
N ILE A 330 4.91 19.74 -11.13
CA ILE A 330 5.44 19.68 -9.76
C ILE A 330 6.96 19.85 -9.79
N THR A 331 7.43 20.82 -9.01
CA THR A 331 8.85 21.15 -8.86
C THR A 331 9.27 21.13 -7.40
N ALA A 332 10.58 21.00 -7.18
CA ALA A 332 11.18 20.97 -5.85
C ALA A 332 10.92 22.28 -5.08
N PRO A 333 11.04 22.27 -3.74
CA PRO A 333 10.88 23.47 -2.96
C PRO A 333 11.83 24.58 -3.41
N LEU A 334 11.34 25.83 -3.44
CA LEU A 334 12.17 26.99 -3.71
C LEU A 334 13.27 27.06 -2.64
N GLN A 335 14.53 26.91 -3.05
CA GLN A 335 15.65 27.10 -2.14
C GLN A 335 15.64 28.55 -1.66
N HIS A 336 15.39 28.77 -0.36
CA HIS A 336 15.75 30.05 0.24
C HIS A 336 17.27 30.12 0.23
N ALA A 337 17.81 31.01 -0.62
CA ALA A 337 19.23 31.33 -0.59
C ALA A 337 19.57 31.74 0.85
N VAL A 338 20.43 30.96 1.52
CA VAL A 338 21.05 31.39 2.76
C VAL A 338 21.74 32.72 2.44
N PRO A 339 21.45 33.82 3.15
CA PRO A 339 22.17 35.05 2.90
C PRO A 339 23.64 34.77 3.15
N VAL A 340 24.45 34.92 2.11
CA VAL A 340 25.91 34.90 2.20
C VAL A 340 26.26 35.94 3.26
N ARG A 341 26.69 35.50 4.45
CA ARG A 341 27.36 36.39 5.40
C ARG A 341 28.63 36.85 4.71
N ILE A 342 28.60 38.05 4.17
CA ILE A 342 29.81 38.77 3.82
C ILE A 342 30.39 39.20 5.18
N ASP A 343 31.32 38.40 5.70
CA ASP A 343 32.11 38.81 6.85
C ASP A 343 32.86 40.08 6.46
N ALA A 344 32.43 41.21 7.04
CA ALA A 344 33.10 42.48 6.87
C ALA A 344 34.54 42.33 7.38
N ALA A 345 35.51 42.61 6.49
CA ALA A 345 36.92 42.59 6.83
C ALA A 345 37.20 43.50 8.05
N PRO A 346 38.05 43.07 9.01
CA PRO A 346 38.36 43.88 10.16
C PRO A 346 39.11 45.15 9.72
N VAL A 347 38.57 46.30 10.14
CA VAL A 347 39.19 47.62 9.99
C VAL A 347 40.53 47.60 10.75
N PRO A 348 41.67 47.97 10.11
CA PRO A 348 42.94 48.01 10.81
C PRO A 348 42.96 49.19 11.79
N SER A 349 43.23 48.91 13.05
CA SER A 349 43.46 49.92 14.07
C SER A 349 44.79 50.64 13.79
N MET A 350 44.72 51.90 13.37
CA MET A 350 45.89 52.80 13.34
C MET A 350 46.37 53.05 14.79
N ARG A 351 47.67 52.80 15.01
CA ARG A 351 48.47 53.44 16.05
C ARG A 351 49.49 54.36 15.37
#